data_AF-A0A822HG71-F1
#
_entry.id   AF-A0A822HG71-F1
#
_cell.length_a   1.000
_cell.length_b   1.000
_cell.length_c   1.000
_cell.angle_alpha   90.00
_cell.angle_beta   90.00
_cell.angle_gamma   90.00
#
_symmetry.space_group_name_H-M   'P 1'
#
loop_
_entity.id
_entity.type
_entity.pdbx_description
1 polymer ?
#
loop_
_entity_poly.entity_id
_entity_poly.type
_entity_poly.pdbx_seq_one_letter_code
_entity_poly.pdbx_strand_id
1 'polypeptide(L)'
;KSAAQKCKSYVFNISNEKKLRIIDIPGFGDTHGTDQDNLNMEEIFSFLHNIPYLNGICLLFKPEIVQLNSYFHSCCTQLFDYFGENIRDYFIFCFTNARSTFFAPGNTRKLLNTFFDSYPAIKIPFEKMNTFCFDSEAFRYLVAIQDSIDLVPNDRS
;
A
#
# COMPACT_ATOMS: atom_id res chain seq x y z
N LYS A 1 10.67 -12.20 10.87
CA LYS A 1 10.81 -10.97 10.06
C LYS A 1 10.51 -9.80 10.98
N SER A 2 11.42 -8.83 11.09
CA SER A 2 11.20 -7.65 11.93
C SER A 2 10.08 -6.81 11.32
N ALA A 3 8.95 -6.66 12.02
CA ALA A 3 8.04 -5.55 11.76
C ALA A 3 8.80 -4.25 12.05
N ALA A 4 8.61 -3.20 11.24
CA ALA A 4 9.08 -1.87 11.60
C ALA A 4 8.34 -1.45 12.88
N GLN A 5 9.06 -0.99 13.90
CA GLN A 5 8.48 -0.63 15.20
C GLN A 5 8.06 0.85 15.30
N LYS A 6 8.43 1.67 14.30
CA LYS A 6 8.10 3.09 14.18
C LYS A 6 7.97 3.49 12.72
N CYS A 7 7.20 4.53 12.42
CA CYS A 7 7.11 5.07 11.06
C CYS A 7 8.46 5.63 10.62
N LYS A 8 8.83 5.36 9.36
CA LYS A 8 10.08 5.81 8.76
C LYS A 8 9.79 6.62 7.51
N SER A 9 10.45 7.78 7.40
CA SER A 9 10.34 8.63 6.22
C SER A 9 11.60 8.54 5.37
N TYR A 10 11.42 8.23 4.08
CA TYR A 10 12.47 8.18 3.07
C TYR A 10 12.21 9.27 2.04
N VAL A 11 13.23 10.05 1.69
CA VAL A 11 13.13 11.12 0.69
C VAL A 11 14.04 10.81 -0.47
N PHE A 12 13.47 10.79 -1.66
CA PHE A 12 14.15 10.55 -2.93
C PHE A 12 14.07 11.81 -3.78
N ASN A 13 15.21 12.28 -4.30
CA ASN A 13 15.21 13.38 -5.28
C ASN A 13 14.94 12.78 -6.66
N ILE A 14 13.77 13.05 -7.22
CA ILE A 14 13.37 12.57 -8.55
C ILE A 14 13.94 13.49 -9.64
N SER A 15 14.03 14.79 -9.35
CA SER A 15 14.74 15.78 -10.16
C SER A 15 15.24 16.91 -9.27
N ASN A 16 15.90 17.92 -9.84
CA ASN A 16 16.36 19.11 -9.10
C ASN A 16 15.21 19.85 -8.38
N GLU A 17 13.97 19.72 -8.88
CA GLU A 17 12.79 20.43 -8.37
C GLU A 17 11.76 19.51 -7.72
N LYS A 18 11.87 18.18 -7.89
CA LYS A 18 10.88 17.21 -7.41
C LYS A 18 11.48 16.23 -6.41
N LYS A 19 10.87 16.17 -5.24
CA LYS A 19 11.19 15.20 -4.19
C LYS A 19 9.99 14.28 -3.95
N LEU A 20 10.26 12.99 -3.85
CA LEU A 20 9.31 11.98 -3.44
C LEU A 20 9.59 11.60 -1.99
N ARG A 21 8.59 11.75 -1.13
CA ARG A 21 8.66 11.25 0.25
C ARG A 21 7.81 9.99 0.35
N ILE A 22 8.42 8.88 0.74
CA ILE A 22 7.72 7.63 1.08
C ILE A 22 7.74 7.50 2.60
N ILE A 23 6.59 7.23 3.17
CA ILE A 23 6.44 6.97 4.61
C ILE A 23 6.09 5.51 4.74
N ASP A 24 7.03 4.76 5.30
CA ASP A 24 6.87 3.36 5.63
C ASP A 24 6.30 3.27 7.04
N ILE A 25 5.15 2.63 7.16
CA ILE A 25 4.41 2.48 8.41
C ILE A 25 4.72 1.07 8.95
N PRO A 26 4.90 0.90 10.27
CA PRO A 26 4.94 -0.40 10.93
C PRO A 26 4.01 -1.43 10.30
N GLY A 27 4.57 -2.58 9.95
CA GLY A 27 3.84 -3.61 9.22
C GLY A 27 2.66 -4.16 10.00
N PHE A 28 1.63 -4.57 9.25
CA PHE A 28 0.48 -5.30 9.76
C PHE A 28 0.89 -6.67 10.32
N GLY A 29 0.53 -6.97 11.56
CA GLY A 29 0.51 -8.36 12.05
C GLY A 29 1.53 -8.73 13.12
N ASP A 30 1.65 -7.94 14.18
CA ASP A 30 1.89 -8.52 15.50
C ASP A 30 0.63 -8.26 16.35
N THR A 31 -0.21 -9.28 16.47
CA THR A 31 -1.51 -9.21 17.15
C THR A 31 -1.29 -9.07 18.66
N HIS A 32 -1.08 -7.85 19.13
CA HIS A 32 -1.15 -7.51 20.55
C HIS A 32 -2.53 -6.96 20.96
N GLY A 33 -3.53 -7.03 20.07
CA GLY A 33 -4.91 -6.63 20.34
C GLY A 33 -5.24 -5.21 19.89
N THR A 34 -6.48 -4.79 20.15
CA THR A 34 -7.02 -3.48 19.77
C THR A 34 -6.24 -2.29 20.33
N ASP A 35 -5.57 -2.47 21.47
CA ASP A 35 -4.82 -1.39 22.12
C ASP A 35 -3.55 -1.06 21.33
N GLN A 36 -2.84 -2.07 20.83
CA GLN A 36 -1.68 -1.85 19.97
C GLN A 36 -2.08 -1.25 18.63
N ASP A 37 -3.23 -1.66 18.11
CA ASP A 37 -3.79 -1.10 16.88
C ASP A 37 -4.05 0.40 17.00
N ASN A 38 -4.59 0.85 18.15
CA ASN A 38 -4.82 2.27 18.43
C ASN A 38 -3.50 3.04 18.58
N LEU A 39 -2.51 2.50 19.29
CA LEU A 39 -1.19 3.12 19.41
C LEU A 39 -0.51 3.30 18.05
N ASN A 40 -0.62 2.29 17.18
CA ASN A 40 -0.09 2.37 15.82
C ASN A 40 -0.80 3.48 15.02
N MET A 41 -2.12 3.63 15.18
CA MET A 41 -2.88 4.68 14.51
C MET A 41 -2.55 6.08 15.03
N GLU A 42 -2.38 6.24 16.35
CA GLU A 42 -1.92 7.51 16.95
C GLU A 42 -0.56 7.92 16.40
N GLU A 43 0.37 6.97 16.25
CA GLU A 43 1.67 7.24 15.63
C GLU A 43 1.49 7.70 14.18
N ILE A 44 0.69 7.00 13.37
CA ILE A 44 0.40 7.38 11.98
C ILE A 44 -0.17 8.81 11.92
N PHE A 45 -1.16 9.15 12.75
CA PHE A 45 -1.76 10.48 12.76
C PHE A 45 -0.79 11.56 13.23
N SER A 46 0.05 11.27 14.23
CA SER A 46 1.11 12.18 14.66
C SER A 46 2.10 12.48 13.52
N PHE A 47 2.47 11.46 12.73
CA PHE A 47 3.30 11.66 11.55
C PHE A 47 2.58 12.47 10.47
N LEU A 48 1.32 12.14 10.16
CA LEU A 48 0.51 12.84 9.16
C LEU A 48 0.30 14.32 9.52
N HIS A 49 0.11 14.65 10.79
CA HIS A 49 -0.05 16.03 11.25
C HIS A 49 1.17 16.92 10.91
N ASN A 50 2.37 16.33 10.87
CA ASN A 50 3.61 17.04 10.56
C ASN A 50 3.90 17.14 9.05
N ILE A 51 3.00 16.62 8.20
CA ILE A 51 3.18 16.59 6.75
C ILE A 51 2.20 17.59 6.11
N PRO A 52 2.69 18.65 5.46
CA PRO A 52 1.82 19.72 4.96
C PRO A 52 0.92 19.29 3.79
N TYR A 53 1.37 18.29 3.01
CA TYR A 53 0.64 17.79 1.85
C TYR A 53 0.78 16.27 1.75
N LEU A 54 -0.36 15.58 1.72
CA LEU A 54 -0.44 14.16 1.39
C LEU A 54 -0.83 14.04 -0.08
N ASN A 55 -0.08 13.27 -0.88
CA ASN A 55 -0.38 13.08 -2.30
C ASN A 55 -1.05 11.73 -2.59
N GLY A 56 -0.96 10.78 -1.68
CA GLY A 56 -1.56 9.47 -1.83
C GLY A 56 -1.25 8.54 -0.67
N ILE A 57 -2.06 7.50 -0.53
CA ILE A 57 -1.95 6.44 0.45
C ILE A 57 -1.93 5.13 -0.33
N CYS A 58 -0.79 4.44 -0.29
CA CYS A 58 -0.61 3.15 -0.96
C CYS A 58 -1.07 2.02 -0.04
N LEU A 59 -2.12 1.31 -0.44
CA LEU A 59 -2.61 0.11 0.24
C LEU A 59 -2.02 -1.14 -0.44
N LEU A 60 -1.22 -1.90 0.29
CA LEU A 60 -0.50 -3.06 -0.25
C LEU A 60 -1.21 -4.37 0.07
N PHE A 61 -1.46 -5.19 -0.96
CA PHE A 61 -2.15 -6.47 -0.86
C PHE A 61 -1.43 -7.59 -1.63
N LYS A 62 -1.85 -8.83 -1.38
CA LYS A 62 -1.66 -9.96 -2.30
C LYS A 62 -2.97 -10.17 -3.09
N PRO A 63 -2.93 -10.61 -4.36
CA PRO A 63 -4.13 -10.82 -5.18
C PRO A 63 -5.13 -11.89 -4.72
N GLU A 64 -4.68 -12.88 -3.93
CA GLU A 64 -5.48 -14.06 -3.57
C GLU A 64 -5.56 -14.24 -2.05
N ILE A 65 -5.92 -13.17 -1.32
CA ILE A 65 -6.21 -13.31 0.11
C ILE A 65 -7.62 -13.86 0.30
N VAL A 66 -7.80 -14.67 1.35
CA VAL A 66 -9.10 -15.27 1.68
C VAL A 66 -9.98 -14.30 2.48
N GLN A 67 -9.37 -13.43 3.28
CA GLN A 67 -10.06 -12.47 4.13
C GLN A 67 -9.20 -11.22 4.36
N LEU A 68 -9.85 -10.07 4.54
CA LEU A 68 -9.22 -8.85 5.04
C LEU A 68 -8.93 -8.97 6.54
N ASN A 69 -7.79 -8.44 6.97
CA ASN A 69 -7.40 -8.44 8.39
C ASN A 69 -8.31 -7.48 9.18
N SER A 70 -8.76 -7.83 10.39
CA SER A 70 -9.53 -6.94 11.26
C SER A 70 -8.83 -5.60 11.52
N TYR A 71 -7.50 -5.58 11.58
CA TYR A 71 -6.75 -4.33 11.69
C TYR A 71 -6.90 -3.45 10.45
N PHE A 72 -6.95 -4.03 9.25
CA PHE A 72 -7.22 -3.27 8.03
C PHE A 72 -8.58 -2.56 8.11
N HIS A 73 -9.61 -3.24 8.62
CA HIS A 73 -10.92 -2.64 8.86
C HIS A 73 -10.83 -1.45 9.83
N SER A 74 -10.18 -1.64 10.99
CA SER A 74 -10.02 -0.59 12.00
C SER A 74 -9.24 0.61 11.45
N CYS A 75 -8.10 0.36 10.80
CA CYS A 75 -7.23 1.37 10.21
C CYS A 75 -7.97 2.21 9.16
N CYS A 76 -8.64 1.57 8.21
CA CYS A 76 -9.41 2.29 7.19
C CYS A 76 -10.54 3.10 7.80
N THR A 77 -11.26 2.58 8.80
CA THR A 77 -12.33 3.32 9.49
C THR A 77 -11.79 4.58 10.14
N GLN A 78 -10.68 4.49 10.88
CA GLN A 78 -10.07 5.65 11.52
C GLN A 78 -9.52 6.66 10.51
N LEU A 79 -8.96 6.20 9.39
CA LEU A 79 -8.56 7.08 8.28
C LEU A 79 -9.76 7.82 7.70
N PHE A 80 -10.90 7.14 7.53
CA PHE A 80 -12.13 7.76 7.05
C PHE A 80 -12.65 8.83 8.00
N ASP A 81 -12.62 8.56 9.30
CA ASP A 81 -13.02 9.54 10.31
C ASP A 81 -12.10 10.77 10.32
N TYR A 82 -10.80 10.57 10.10
CA TYR A 82 -9.81 11.64 10.09
C TYR A 82 -9.89 12.53 8.83
N PHE A 83 -9.98 11.93 7.64
CA PHE A 83 -9.94 12.65 6.37
C PHE A 83 -11.32 13.01 5.82
N GLY A 84 -12.38 12.37 6.30
CA GLY A 84 -13.72 12.46 5.73
C GLY A 84 -13.78 12.02 4.27
N GLU A 85 -14.70 12.60 3.50
CA GLU A 85 -14.88 12.25 2.08
C GLU A 85 -13.65 12.55 1.20
N ASN A 86 -12.79 13.48 1.61
CA ASN A 86 -11.61 13.86 0.84
C ASN A 86 -10.62 12.70 0.66
N ILE A 87 -10.69 11.68 1.51
CA ILE A 87 -9.79 10.52 1.44
C ILE A 87 -9.90 9.76 0.11
N ARG A 88 -11.05 9.85 -0.57
CA ARG A 88 -11.34 9.05 -1.78
C ARG A 88 -10.32 9.25 -2.91
N ASP A 89 -9.74 10.43 -3.01
CA ASP A 89 -8.82 10.77 -4.10
C ASP A 89 -7.36 10.37 -3.81
N TYR A 90 -7.07 9.87 -2.60
CA TYR A 90 -5.70 9.55 -2.19
C TYR A 90 -5.37 8.06 -2.27
N PHE A 91 -6.35 7.17 -2.38
CA PHE A 91 -6.08 5.72 -2.33
C PHE A 91 -5.50 5.16 -3.62
N ILE A 92 -4.37 4.48 -3.47
CA ILE A 92 -3.66 3.73 -4.51
C ILE A 92 -3.61 2.27 -4.07
N PHE A 93 -4.15 1.37 -4.90
CA PHE A 93 -4.19 -0.07 -4.63
C PHE A 93 -2.99 -0.76 -5.26
N CYS A 94 -2.16 -1.36 -4.44
CA CYS A 94 -0.91 -2.01 -4.84
C CYS A 94 -1.00 -3.51 -4.58
N PHE A 95 -0.93 -4.33 -5.64
CA PHE A 95 -0.94 -5.79 -5.54
C PHE A 95 0.45 -6.34 -5.80
N THR A 96 1.06 -6.86 -4.74
CA THR A 96 2.36 -7.54 -4.76
C THR A 96 2.21 -9.01 -5.12
N ASN A 97 3.28 -9.65 -5.62
CA ASN A 97 3.28 -11.07 -6.00
C ASN A 97 2.21 -11.38 -7.07
N ALA A 98 1.94 -10.44 -7.97
CA ALA A 98 0.81 -10.53 -8.89
C ALA A 98 1.02 -11.46 -10.09
N ARG A 99 2.16 -12.13 -10.22
CA ARG A 99 2.42 -13.04 -11.33
C ARG A 99 1.45 -14.22 -11.37
N SER A 100 1.12 -14.78 -10.21
CA SER A 100 0.19 -15.92 -10.12
C SER A 100 -1.21 -15.59 -10.61
N THR A 101 -1.54 -14.30 -10.72
CA THR A 101 -2.82 -13.79 -11.22
C THR A 101 -2.66 -12.99 -12.51
N PHE A 102 -1.57 -13.22 -13.27
CA PHE A 102 -1.30 -12.51 -14.53
C PHE A 102 -1.36 -10.99 -14.40
N PHE A 103 -0.80 -10.45 -13.32
CA PHE A 103 -0.81 -9.02 -12.97
C PHE A 103 -2.22 -8.45 -12.79
N ALA A 104 -3.14 -9.25 -12.26
CA ALA A 104 -4.47 -8.82 -11.85
C ALA A 104 -4.64 -8.85 -10.32
N PRO A 105 -5.55 -8.02 -9.77
CA PRO A 105 -5.89 -8.01 -8.34
C PRO A 105 -6.47 -9.31 -7.75
N GLY A 106 -6.82 -10.30 -8.58
CA GLY A 106 -7.37 -11.59 -8.13
C GLY A 106 -8.66 -11.49 -7.31
N ASN A 107 -8.89 -12.47 -6.45
CA ASN A 107 -10.05 -12.50 -5.54
C ASN A 107 -10.04 -11.38 -4.49
N THR A 108 -8.87 -10.83 -4.13
CA THR A 108 -8.76 -9.72 -3.18
C THR A 108 -9.56 -8.49 -3.63
N ARG A 109 -9.68 -8.25 -4.94
CA ARG A 109 -10.53 -7.16 -5.46
C ARG A 109 -11.97 -7.26 -5.00
N LYS A 110 -12.55 -8.46 -4.98
CA LYS A 110 -13.94 -8.66 -4.54
C LYS A 110 -14.09 -8.32 -3.06
N LEU A 111 -13.14 -8.78 -2.23
CA LEU A 111 -13.13 -8.48 -0.79
C LEU A 111 -13.04 -6.98 -0.52
N LEU A 112 -12.16 -6.28 -1.23
CA LEU A 112 -12.00 -4.83 -1.12
C LEU A 112 -13.24 -4.08 -1.60
N ASN A 113 -13.86 -4.47 -2.72
CA ASN A 113 -15.12 -3.87 -3.16
C ASN A 113 -16.19 -4.01 -2.06
N THR A 114 -16.40 -5.23 -1.54
CA THR A 114 -17.37 -5.47 -0.47
C THR A 114 -17.08 -4.61 0.77
N PHE A 115 -15.80 -4.43 1.13
CA PHE A 115 -15.41 -3.56 2.23
C PHE A 115 -15.70 -2.08 1.95
N PHE A 116 -15.32 -1.53 0.80
CA PHE A 116 -15.56 -0.12 0.52
C PHE A 116 -17.04 0.20 0.25
N ASP A 117 -17.80 -0.77 -0.26
CA ASP A 117 -19.25 -0.65 -0.46
C ASP A 117 -20.00 -0.48 0.89
N SER A 118 -19.41 -0.89 2.03
CA SER A 118 -19.98 -0.61 3.35
C SER A 118 -19.79 0.83 3.83
N TYR A 119 -19.07 1.67 3.07
CA TYR A 119 -18.86 3.10 3.36
C TYR A 119 -19.36 3.98 2.18
N PRO A 120 -20.68 3.95 1.89
CA PRO A 120 -21.24 4.57 0.68
C PRO A 120 -21.07 6.10 0.62
N ALA A 121 -20.91 6.77 1.77
CA ALA A 121 -20.67 8.21 1.84
C ALA A 121 -19.32 8.62 1.24
N ILE A 122 -18.31 7.74 1.29
CA ILE A 122 -16.95 8.05 0.85
C ILE A 122 -16.78 7.72 -0.63
N LYS A 123 -17.35 6.59 -1.07
CA LYS A 123 -17.30 6.10 -2.46
C LYS A 123 -15.87 6.08 -3.01
N ILE A 124 -15.04 5.20 -2.45
CA ILE A 124 -13.66 5.01 -2.88
C ILE A 124 -13.62 4.48 -4.33
N PRO A 125 -12.99 5.17 -5.28
CA PRO A 125 -12.83 4.66 -6.64
C PRO A 125 -11.85 3.47 -6.63
N PHE A 126 -12.22 2.36 -7.28
CA PHE A 126 -11.32 1.22 -7.46
C PHE A 126 -11.19 0.86 -8.94
N GLU A 127 -10.41 1.67 -9.64
CA GLU A 127 -10.30 1.70 -11.08
C GLU A 127 -8.90 1.34 -11.56
N LYS A 128 -8.72 1.17 -12.88
CA LYS A 128 -7.42 0.84 -13.46
C LYS A 128 -6.37 1.91 -13.17
N MET A 129 -6.76 3.18 -13.09
CA MET A 129 -5.83 4.30 -12.93
C MET A 129 -5.18 4.39 -11.54
N ASN A 130 -5.85 3.87 -10.50
CA ASN A 130 -5.33 3.85 -9.14
C ASN A 130 -5.02 2.42 -8.66
N THR A 131 -4.87 1.46 -9.59
CA THR A 131 -4.56 0.06 -9.29
C THR A 131 -3.30 -0.38 -10.01
N PHE A 132 -2.31 -0.83 -9.25
CA PHE A 132 -1.01 -1.27 -9.74
C PHE A 132 -0.73 -2.69 -9.26
N CYS A 133 -0.41 -3.58 -10.20
CA CYS A 133 -0.03 -4.95 -9.91
C CYS A 133 1.43 -5.15 -10.31
N PHE A 134 2.28 -5.57 -9.38
CA PHE A 134 3.72 -5.67 -9.62
C PHE A 134 4.34 -6.87 -8.90
N ASP A 135 5.48 -7.29 -9.44
CA ASP A 135 6.32 -8.35 -8.89
C ASP A 135 7.77 -7.86 -8.83
N SER A 136 8.52 -8.41 -7.88
CA SER A 136 9.93 -8.16 -7.64
C SER A 136 10.84 -8.38 -8.86
N GLU A 137 10.42 -9.23 -9.81
CA GLU A 137 11.19 -9.48 -11.03
C GLU A 137 11.14 -8.33 -12.02
N ALA A 138 10.02 -7.63 -12.14
CA ALA A 138 9.95 -6.44 -12.98
C ALA A 138 10.93 -5.36 -12.48
N PHE A 139 11.05 -5.21 -11.15
CA PHE A 139 12.04 -4.32 -10.56
C PHE A 139 13.47 -4.79 -10.80
N ARG A 140 13.77 -6.09 -10.59
CA ARG A 140 15.10 -6.66 -10.90
C ARG A 140 15.48 -6.47 -12.36
N TYR A 141 14.53 -6.59 -13.28
CA TYR A 141 14.73 -6.33 -14.71
C TYR A 141 15.09 -4.87 -14.98
N LEU A 142 14.38 -3.91 -14.36
CA LEU A 142 14.69 -2.49 -14.50
C LEU A 142 16.06 -2.13 -13.91
N VAL A 143 16.42 -2.70 -12.75
CA VAL A 143 17.74 -2.51 -12.14
C VAL A 143 18.84 -3.06 -13.04
N ALA A 144 18.64 -4.25 -13.62
CA ALA A 144 19.63 -4.82 -14.53
C ALA A 144 19.82 -3.97 -15.79
N ILE A 145 18.75 -3.43 -16.37
CA ILE A 145 18.85 -2.47 -17.49
C ILE A 145 19.63 -1.22 -17.06
N GLN A 146 19.33 -0.67 -15.88
CA GLN A 146 20.00 0.52 -15.36
C GLN A 146 21.51 0.29 -15.16
N ASP A 147 21.88 -0.89 -14.65
CA ASP A 147 23.27 -1.26 -14.36
C ASP A 147 23.97 -1.91 -15.57
N SER A 148 23.34 -1.92 -16.75
CA SER A 148 23.84 -2.58 -17.98
C SER A 148 24.22 -4.06 -17.78
N ILE A 149 23.47 -4.76 -16.92
CA ILE A 149 23.62 -6.19 -16.66
C ILE A 149 22.72 -6.96 -17.62
N ASP A 150 23.33 -7.82 -18.46
CA ASP A 150 22.59 -8.75 -19.31
C ASP A 150 21.89 -9.81 -18.45
N LEU A 151 20.56 -9.71 -18.34
CA LEU A 151 19.74 -10.78 -17.78
C LEU A 151 19.59 -11.89 -18.83
N VAL A 152 20.58 -12.79 -18.87
CA VAL A 152 20.43 -14.03 -19.62
C VAL A 152 19.27 -14.81 -18.98
N PRO A 153 18.18 -15.11 -19.72
CA PRO A 153 17.16 -16.02 -19.23
C PRO A 153 17.86 -17.34 -18.91
N ASN A 154 17.80 -17.77 -17.66
CA ASN A 154 18.34 -19.05 -17.27
C ASN A 154 17.38 -20.13 -17.79
N ASP A 155 17.42 -20.40 -19.09
CA ASP A 155 16.83 -21.58 -19.70
C ASP A 155 17.65 -22.78 -19.24
N ARG A 156 17.30 -23.38 -18.11
CA ARG A 156 17.70 -24.75 -17.75
C ARG A 156 16.61 -25.48 -16.97
N SER A 157 16.09 -26.50 -17.68
CA SER A 157 15.40 -27.75 -17.29
C SER A 157 14.03 -27.67 -16.64
#